data_AF-A0A7W6NB09-F1
#
_entry.id   AF-A0A7W6NB09-F1
#
_cell.length_a   1.000
_cell.length_b   1.000
_cell.length_c   1.000
_cell.angle_alpha   90.00
_cell.angle_beta   90.00
_cell.angle_gamma   90.00
#
_symmetry.space_group_name_H-M   'P 1'
#
loop_
_entity.id
_entity.type
_entity.pdbx_description
1 polymer ?
#
loop_
_entity_poly.entity_id
_entity_poly.type
_entity_poly.pdbx_seq_one_letter_code
_entity_poly.pdbx_strand_id
1 'polypeptide(L)' 'MQTQSSSSADKPMTIRGEDGKPHLATDMKPQTRPVKLPRVRPIVPSIFKAPD' A
#
# COMPACT_ATOMS: atom_id res chain seq x y z
N MET A 1 9.31 -4.18 8.86
CA MET A 1 8.70 -3.39 7.77
C MET A 1 7.45 -2.70 8.32
N GLN A 2 7.61 -1.49 8.84
CA GLN A 2 6.55 -0.72 9.50
C GLN A 2 5.70 -0.04 8.42
N THR A 3 4.41 -0.40 8.31
CA THR A 3 3.49 0.28 7.40
C THR A 3 3.10 1.61 8.03
N GLN A 4 3.68 2.71 7.54
CA GLN A 4 3.21 4.05 7.86
C GLN A 4 1.85 4.28 7.19
N SER A 5 0.78 4.08 7.95
CA SER A 5 -0.52 4.68 7.66
C SER A 5 -0.45 6.16 8.02
N SER A 6 -0.08 7.01 7.07
CA SER A 6 -0.13 8.47 7.25
C SER A 6 -1.59 8.93 7.22
N SER A 7 -2.24 8.88 8.39
CA SER A 7 -3.58 9.40 8.64
C SER A 7 -3.56 10.89 8.99
N SER A 8 -3.07 11.74 8.08
CA SER A 8 -3.14 13.19 8.23
C SER A 8 -4.00 13.81 7.13
N ALA A 9 -5.28 13.44 7.11
CA ALA A 9 -6.22 13.91 6.08
C ALA A 9 -6.45 15.44 6.11
N ASP A 10 -6.21 16.10 7.25
CA ASP A 10 -6.54 17.52 7.44
C ASP A 10 -5.38 18.50 7.19
N LYS A 11 -4.16 18.02 6.94
CA LYS A 11 -3.00 18.90 6.74
C LYS A 11 -2.60 18.91 5.27
N PRO A 12 -2.42 20.08 4.63
CA PRO A 12 -1.87 20.15 3.29
C PRO A 12 -0.47 19.52 3.29
N MET A 13 -0.28 18.49 2.47
CA MET A 13 0.96 17.75 2.34
C MET A 13 1.64 18.12 1.02
N THR A 14 2.93 18.43 1.07
CA THR A 14 3.74 18.61 -0.13
C THR A 14 4.38 17.28 -0.55
N ILE A 15 4.45 17.06 -1.86
CA ILE A 15 5.09 15.89 -2.48
C ILE A 15 6.08 16.36 -3.55
N ARG A 16 7.04 15.50 -3.92
CA ARG A 16 8.02 15.84 -4.94
C ARG A 16 7.44 15.53 -6.32
N GLY A 17 7.31 16.57 -7.15
CA GLY A 17 6.85 16.45 -8.53
C GLY A 17 7.91 15.80 -9.44
N GLU A 18 7.51 15.50 -10.68
CA GLU A 18 8.41 14.94 -11.71
C GLU A 18 9.58 15.88 -12.05
N ASP A 19 9.36 17.17 -11.92
CA ASP A 19 10.36 18.24 -12.06
C ASP A 19 11.30 18.37 -10.85
N GLY A 20 11.08 17.54 -9.81
CA GLY A 20 11.85 17.53 -8.59
C GLY A 20 11.49 18.63 -7.58
N LYS A 21 10.50 19.49 -7.86
CA LYS A 21 10.08 20.59 -6.98
C LYS A 21 8.95 20.17 -6.03
N PRO A 22 8.79 20.84 -4.87
CA PRO A 22 7.67 20.59 -3.98
C PRO A 22 6.35 21.05 -4.62
N HIS A 23 5.39 20.15 -4.67
CA HIS A 23 4.02 20.35 -5.17
C HIS A 23 3.01 20.03 -4.08
N LEU A 24 1.85 20.68 -4.13
CA LEU A 24 0.76 20.34 -3.22
C LEU A 24 0.09 19.03 -3.68
N ALA A 25 -0.15 18.11 -2.75
CA ALA A 25 -0.73 16.80 -3.09
C ALA A 25 -2.13 16.89 -3.72
N THR A 26 -2.88 17.96 -3.48
CA THR A 26 -4.21 18.20 -4.08
C THR A 26 -4.16 18.58 -5.55
N ASP A 27 -3.04 19.16 -5.99
CA ASP A 27 -2.90 19.70 -7.36
C ASP A 27 -2.34 18.62 -8.31
N MET A 28 -1.81 17.53 -7.74
CA MET A 28 -1.25 16.43 -8.49
C MET A 28 -2.36 15.49 -8.98
N LYS A 29 -2.23 15.03 -10.23
CA LYS A 29 -3.13 14.02 -10.77
C LYS A 29 -3.09 12.76 -9.90
N PRO A 30 -4.24 12.14 -9.59
CA PRO A 30 -4.27 10.90 -8.82
C PRO A 30 -3.40 9.84 -9.47
N GLN A 31 -2.35 9.40 -8.76
CA GLN A 31 -1.52 8.30 -9.22
C GLN A 31 -2.28 6.99 -8.93
N THR A 32 -2.68 6.28 -9.99
CA THR A 32 -3.27 4.95 -9.86
C THR A 32 -2.27 4.04 -9.17
N ARG A 33 -2.60 3.63 -7.94
CA ARG A 33 -1.80 2.66 -7.21
C ARG A 33 -1.83 1.33 -7.99
N PRO A 34 -0.69 0.61 -8.09
CA PRO A 34 -0.69 -0.72 -8.66
C PRO A 34 -1.71 -1.60 -7.90
N VAL A 35 -2.55 -2.31 -8.65
CA VAL A 35 -3.50 -3.26 -8.05
C VAL A 35 -2.69 -4.33 -7.35
N LYS A 36 -2.77 -4.37 -6.02
CA LYS A 36 -2.07 -5.38 -5.23
C LYS A 36 -2.75 -6.73 -5.46
N LEU A 37 -2.10 -7.61 -6.22
CA LEU A 37 -2.59 -8.97 -6.41
C LEU A 37 -2.75 -9.68 -5.06
N PRO A 38 -3.77 -10.54 -4.89
CA PRO A 38 -3.90 -11.38 -3.71
C PRO A 38 -2.62 -12.19 -3.52
N ARG A 39 -2.05 -12.17 -2.31
CA ARG A 39 -0.93 -13.06 -1.99
C ARG A 39 -1.46 -14.48 -1.94
N VAL A 40 -1.14 -15.28 -2.95
CA VAL A 40 -1.46 -16.70 -2.97
C VAL A 40 -0.69 -17.37 -1.84
N ARG A 41 -1.40 -17.90 -0.84
CA ARG A 41 -0.79 -18.77 0.16
C ARG A 41 -0.72 -20.18 -0.42
N PRO A 42 0.41 -20.89 -0.33
CA PRO A 42 0.48 -22.28 -0.72
C PRO A 42 -0.53 -23.08 0.12
N ILE A 43 -1.37 -23.88 -0.54
CA ILE A 43 -2.25 -24.83 0.12
C ILE A 43 -1.36 -26.00 0.55
N VAL A 44 -1.01 -26.07 1.83
CA VAL A 44 -0.36 -27.25 2.41
C VAL A 44 -1.45 -28.28 2.67
N PRO A 45 -1.45 -29.45 2.01
CA PRO A 45 -2.37 -30.53 2.34
C PRO A 45 -2.11 -30.95 3.78
N SER A 46 -3.16 -30.97 4.61
CA SER A 46 -3.06 -31.46 5.98
C SER A 46 -2.87 -32.97 5.97
N ILE A 47 -1.61 -33.40 5.89
CA ILE A 47 -1.20 -34.81 5.96
C ILE A 47 -1.09 -35.33 7.40
N PHE A 48 -1.18 -34.44 8.39
CA PHE A 48 -1.28 -34.80 9.81
C PHE A 48 -2.74 -34.72 10.25
N LYS A 49 -3.54 -35.72 9.89
CA LYS A 49 -4.75 -36.01 10.66
C LYS A 49 -4.31 -36.55 12.02
N ALA A 50 -4.61 -35.83 13.09
CA ALA A 50 -4.60 -36.42 14.42
C ALA A 50 -5.70 -37.51 14.47
N PRO A 51 -5.44 -38.69 15.05
CA PRO A 51 -6.49 -39.68 15.26
C PRO A 51 -7.47 -39.17 16.33
N ASP A 52 -8.76 -39.47 16.14
CA ASP A 52 -9.87 -39.21 17.09
C ASP A 52 -9.66 -39.92 18.44
#